data_AF-A0A7T4YGF1-F1
#
_entry.id   AF-A0A7T4YGF1-F1
#
_cell.length_a   1.000
_cell.length_b   1.000
_cell.length_c   1.000
_cell.angle_alpha   90.00
_cell.angle_beta   90.00
_cell.angle_gamma   90.00
#
_symmetry.space_group_name_H-M   'P 1'
#
loop_
_entity.id
_entity.type
_entity.pdbx_description
1 polymer ?
#
loop_
_entity_poly.entity_id
_entity_poly.type
_entity_poly.pdbx_seq_one_letter_code
_entity_poly.pdbx_strand_id
1 'polypeptide(L)' 'MATHYPKRRSLIKRARKFGFRARMRSKAGRKLVNRKRSVGRSVNVRSSF' A
#
# COMPACT_ATOMS: atom_id res chain seq x y z
N MET A 1 -19.66 -1.62 -3.69
CA MET A 1 -20.29 -0.44 -3.04
C MET A 1 -19.55 0.83 -3.46
N ALA A 2 -20.07 1.51 -4.49
CA ALA A 2 -19.67 2.88 -4.77
C ALA A 2 -20.36 3.78 -3.73
N THR A 3 -19.60 4.58 -3.00
CA THR A 3 -20.19 5.53 -2.04
C THR A 3 -20.92 6.62 -2.79
N HIS A 4 -22.18 6.88 -2.42
CA HIS A 4 -23.08 7.89 -3.00
C HIS A 4 -22.47 9.29 -3.12
N TYR A 5 -21.48 9.62 -2.29
CA TYR A 5 -20.76 10.91 -2.34
C TYR A 5 -19.30 10.77 -2.76
N PRO A 6 -18.76 11.75 -3.52
CA PRO A 6 -17.35 11.79 -3.87
C PRO A 6 -16.49 11.97 -2.61
N LYS A 7 -15.64 10.99 -2.32
CA LYS A 7 -14.69 11.10 -1.21
C LYS A 7 -13.41 11.79 -1.66
N ARG A 8 -12.94 12.78 -0.89
CA ARG A 8 -11.63 13.42 -1.10
C ARG A 8 -10.51 12.38 -1.00
N ARG A 9 -9.84 12.08 -2.12
CA ARG A 9 -8.71 11.15 -2.19
C ARG A 9 -7.41 11.92 -1.98
N SER A 10 -6.78 11.78 -0.83
CA SER A 10 -5.43 12.34 -0.59
C SER A 10 -4.35 11.29 -0.85
N LEU A 11 -3.55 11.50 -1.88
CA LEU A 11 -2.41 10.63 -2.22
C LEU A 11 -1.35 10.64 -1.12
N ILE A 12 -1.14 11.78 -0.47
CA ILE A 12 -0.24 11.94 0.68
C ILE A 12 -0.68 11.03 1.83
N LYS A 13 -1.97 11.09 2.22
CA LYS A 13 -2.51 10.23 3.29
C LYS A 13 -2.42 8.75 2.90
N ARG A 14 -2.64 8.42 1.62
CA ARG A 14 -2.49 7.04 1.11
C ARG A 14 -1.06 6.55 1.24
N ALA A 15 -0.07 7.33 0.83
CA ALA A 15 1.35 6.96 0.93
C ALA A 15 1.81 6.81 2.38
N ARG A 16 1.39 7.71 3.27
CA ARG A 16 1.72 7.64 4.71
C ARG A 16 1.10 6.42 5.39
N LYS A 17 -0.14 6.06 5.06
CA LYS A 17 -0.83 4.91 5.68
C LYS A 17 -0.46 3.56 5.06
N PHE A 18 -0.33 3.50 3.73
CA PHE A 18 -0.26 2.23 3.00
C PHE A 18 1.02 2.04 2.19
N GLY A 19 1.88 3.05 2.08
CA GLY A 19 3.10 3.00 1.29
C GLY A 19 4.13 2.00 1.82
N PHE A 20 5.12 1.67 0.98
CA PHE A 20 6.13 0.68 1.28
C PHE A 20 6.88 0.96 2.60
N ARG A 21 7.32 2.21 2.81
CA ARG A 21 7.99 2.64 4.05
C ARG A 21 7.12 2.40 5.29
N ALA A 22 5.83 2.68 5.20
CA ALA A 22 4.89 2.42 6.29
C ALA A 22 4.75 0.92 6.59
N ARG A 23 4.80 0.06 5.56
CA ARG A 23 4.81 -1.40 5.73
C ARG A 23 6.12 -1.92 6.34
N MET A 24 7.25 -1.31 6.02
CA MET A 24 8.55 -1.77 6.54
C MET A 24 8.78 -1.40 8.01
N ARG A 25 8.07 -0.38 8.54
CA ARG A 25 8.21 0.07 9.93
C ARG A 25 7.88 -1.01 10.97
N SER A 26 6.88 -1.86 10.74
CA SER A 26 6.40 -2.84 11.73
C SER A 26 6.68 -4.29 11.31
N LYS A 27 6.82 -5.20 12.30
CA LYS A 27 6.99 -6.65 12.06
C LYS A 27 5.83 -7.23 11.25
N ALA A 28 4.59 -6.87 11.60
CA ALA A 28 3.40 -7.31 10.88
C ALA A 28 3.35 -6.80 9.43
N GLY A 29 3.76 -5.55 9.19
CA GLY A 29 3.85 -4.98 7.85
C GLY A 29 4.87 -5.72 6.97
N ARG A 30 6.05 -6.06 7.53
CA ARG A 30 7.05 -6.89 6.83
C ARG A 30 6.51 -8.28 6.50
N LYS A 31 5.80 -8.94 7.42
CA LYS A 31 5.13 -10.23 7.16
C LYS A 31 4.15 -10.15 5.99
N LEU A 32 3.35 -9.09 5.92
CA LEU A 32 2.39 -8.87 4.83
C LEU A 32 3.11 -8.73 3.48
N VAL A 33 4.20 -7.95 3.43
CA VAL A 33 5.01 -7.80 2.21
C VAL A 33 5.62 -9.14 1.79
N ASN A 34 6.16 -9.91 2.72
CA ASN A 34 6.73 -11.23 2.42
C ASN A 34 5.67 -12.21 1.89
N ARG A 35 4.46 -12.21 2.46
CA ARG A 35 3.34 -13.02 1.92
C ARG A 35 2.96 -12.61 0.50
N LYS A 36 2.99 -11.32 0.17
CA LYS A 36 2.74 -10.85 -1.20
C LYS A 36 3.85 -11.29 -2.16
N ARG A 37 5.11 -11.23 -1.72
CA ARG A 37 6.25 -11.71 -2.50
C ARG A 37 6.18 -13.21 -2.76
N SER A 38 5.82 -14.02 -1.75
CA SER A 38 5.77 -15.48 -1.89
C SER A 38 4.73 -15.95 -2.91
N VAL A 39 3.63 -15.21 -3.07
CA VAL A 39 2.60 -15.49 -4.09
C VAL A 39 2.90 -14.81 -5.44
N GLY A 40 4.09 -14.22 -5.62
CA GLY A 40 4.50 -13.56 -6.86
C GLY A 40 3.87 -12.18 -7.11
N ARG A 41 3.24 -11.54 -6.12
CA ARG A 41 2.66 -10.20 -6.30
C ARG A 41 3.75 -9.12 -6.26
N SER A 42 3.73 -8.22 -7.23
CA SER A 42 4.56 -7.02 -7.19
C SER A 42 4.16 -6.12 -6.02
N VAL A 43 5.10 -5.87 -5.11
CA VAL A 43 4.89 -5.09 -3.88
C VAL A 43 5.30 -3.62 -4.01
N ASN A 44 5.97 -3.26 -5.10
CA ASN A 44 6.50 -1.93 -5.35
C ASN A 44 6.20 -1.49 -6.79
N VAL A 45 4.91 -1.37 -7.11
CA VAL A 45 4.47 -0.82 -8.40
C VAL A 45 4.51 0.71 -8.28
N ARG A 46 5.68 1.30 -8.44
CA ARG A 46 5.77 2.70 -8.88
C ARG A 46 6.19 2.63 -10.34
N SER A 47 5.20 2.63 -11.24
CA SER A 47 5.37 2.43 -12.69
C SER A 47 5.89 3.65 -13.44
N SER A 48 6.55 4.59 -12.76
CA SER A 48 6.97 5.85 -13.40
C SER A 48 8.24 6.37 -12.74
N PHE A 49 9.31 6.36 -13.53
CA PHE A 49 10.46 7.24 -13.39
C PHE A 49 10.02 8.69 -13.57
#